data_AF-A0A7C3ZQY4-F1
#
_entry.id   AF-A0A7C3ZQY4-F1
#
_cell.length_a   1.000
_cell.length_b   1.000
_cell.length_c   1.000
_cell.angle_alpha   90.00
_cell.angle_beta   90.00
_cell.angle_gamma   90.00
#
_symmetry.space_group_name_H-M   'P 1'
#
loop_
_entity.id
_entity.type
_entity.pdbx_description
1 polymer ?
#
loop_
_entity_poly.entity_id
_entity_poly.type
_entity_poly.pdbx_seq_one_letter_code
_entity_poly.pdbx_strand_id
1 'polypeptide(L)'
;MSIKSNLARDEGRGLAKNFGGRNESTASFRRKFDHMWELTWRAQKYAKDNHASMVSDVNANLDALAAIAAEAAQAATGSSQRQSADAGRDHLRSFRTAPVQGSYVVFSDIHITDTGNRQDFFARHNKALYLDLLTSYYAPRDFTLIENGDVEELLIYEPDPDQLPNFKTADWSEIFNNRETLKRAQFERIVSDHADYYRVVHDNFIARGAYFRTIGNHDVDLARASYVDEIYDTLGLTWPTASDMVFLKDASGPQML
;
A
#
# COMPACT_ATOMS: atom_id res chain seq x y z
N MET A 1 22.36 15.16 10.51
CA MET A 1 20.89 15.01 10.31
C MET A 1 20.36 16.32 9.77
N SER A 2 19.50 16.30 8.75
CA SER A 2 18.95 17.53 8.14
C SER A 2 17.86 18.12 9.04
N ILE A 3 17.63 19.43 8.96
CA ILE A 3 16.57 20.13 9.71
C ILE A 3 15.20 19.46 9.50
N LYS A 4 14.94 18.93 8.29
CA LYS A 4 13.69 18.23 7.96
C LYS A 4 13.56 16.87 8.67
N SER A 5 14.66 16.14 8.87
CA SER A 5 14.62 14.85 9.60
C SER A 5 14.42 15.02 11.10
N ASN A 6 14.89 16.15 11.66
CA ASN A 6 14.63 16.47 13.06
C ASN A 6 13.16 16.89 13.25
N LEU A 7 12.60 17.65 12.30
CA LEU A 7 11.20 18.07 12.34
C LEU A 7 10.22 16.89 12.30
N ALA A 8 10.38 15.96 11.35
CA ALA A 8 9.52 14.78 11.25
C ALA A 8 9.67 13.84 12.47
N ARG A 9 10.88 13.77 13.06
CA ARG A 9 11.14 13.01 14.29
C ARG A 9 10.47 13.66 15.49
N ASP A 10 10.54 14.99 15.60
CA ASP A 10 9.92 15.74 16.68
C ASP A 10 8.38 15.80 16.54
N GLU A 11 7.86 15.82 15.32
CA GLU A 11 6.43 15.63 15.03
C GLU A 11 5.96 14.22 15.38
N GLY A 12 6.70 13.17 15.02
CA GLY A 12 6.40 11.80 15.41
C GLY A 12 6.40 11.59 16.93
N ARG A 13 7.35 12.22 17.64
CA ARG A 13 7.38 12.26 19.10
C ARG A 13 6.24 13.10 19.68
N GLY A 14 5.87 14.20 19.03
CA GLY A 14 4.76 15.07 19.42
C GLY A 14 3.40 14.38 19.27
N LEU A 15 3.20 13.65 18.18
CA LEU A 15 2.01 12.83 17.93
C LEU A 15 1.91 11.70 18.96
N ALA A 16 3.00 10.97 19.22
CA ALA A 16 3.02 9.93 20.26
C ALA A 16 2.66 10.47 21.67
N LYS A 17 3.11 11.69 22.00
CA LYS A 17 2.80 12.38 23.25
C LYS A 17 1.33 12.79 23.36
N ASN A 18 0.70 13.18 22.25
CA ASN A 18 -0.69 13.66 22.22
C ASN A 18 -1.73 12.53 22.22
N PHE A 19 -1.34 11.31 21.87
CA PHE A 19 -2.26 10.18 21.67
C PHE A 19 -2.12 9.03 22.69
N GLY A 20 -1.67 9.34 23.92
CA GLY A 20 -1.90 8.46 25.07
C GLY A 20 -0.91 7.29 25.23
N GLY A 21 0.37 7.50 24.93
CA GLY A 21 1.43 6.54 25.25
C GLY A 21 1.46 6.19 26.75
N ARG A 22 0.84 5.06 27.11
CA ARG A 22 0.65 4.64 28.51
C ARG A 22 1.94 4.24 29.25
N ASN A 23 3.13 4.35 28.67
CA ASN A 23 4.39 4.14 29.40
C ASN A 23 5.64 4.74 28.73
N GLU A 24 5.60 6.03 28.37
CA GLU A 24 6.78 6.75 27.85
C GLU A 24 7.87 7.12 28.89
N SER A 25 7.61 6.96 30.19
CA SER A 25 8.49 7.53 31.21
C SER A 25 9.86 6.87 31.29
N THR A 26 10.03 5.68 30.70
CA THR A 26 11.34 5.02 30.70
C THR A 26 12.20 5.53 29.54
N ALA A 27 13.36 6.08 29.87
CA ALA A 27 14.39 6.45 28.89
C ALA A 27 14.77 5.26 27.97
N SER A 28 14.50 4.03 28.40
CA SER A 28 14.67 2.81 27.61
C SER A 28 13.72 2.74 26.41
N PHE A 29 12.42 2.97 26.61
CA PHE A 29 11.44 2.94 25.53
C PHE A 29 11.72 4.01 24.47
N ARG A 30 12.00 5.25 24.90
CA ARG A 30 12.30 6.36 23.98
C ARG A 30 13.51 6.06 23.09
N ARG A 31 14.59 5.49 23.67
CA ARG A 31 15.77 5.07 22.91
C ARG A 31 15.47 3.96 21.92
N LYS A 32 14.61 3.01 22.29
CA LYS A 32 14.22 1.88 21.42
C LYS A 32 13.37 2.35 20.24
N PHE A 33 12.35 3.17 20.50
CA PHE A 33 11.54 3.78 19.45
C PHE A 33 12.41 4.63 18.51
N ASP A 34 13.28 5.47 19.06
CA ASP A 34 14.21 6.29 18.27
C ASP A 34 15.12 5.44 17.36
N HIS A 35 15.64 4.31 17.84
CA HIS A 35 16.47 3.41 17.04
C HIS A 35 15.67 2.73 15.91
N MET A 36 14.47 2.23 16.21
CA MET A 36 13.63 1.61 15.17
C MET A 36 13.12 2.62 14.14
N TRP A 37 12.77 3.82 14.58
CA TRP A 37 12.39 4.91 13.69
C TRP A 37 13.54 5.34 12.80
N GLU A 38 14.74 5.51 13.37
CA GLU A 38 15.93 5.83 12.59
C GLU A 38 16.30 4.73 11.60
N LEU A 39 16.14 3.46 11.96
CA LEU A 39 16.36 2.33 11.06
C LEU A 39 15.35 2.32 9.91
N THR A 40 14.05 2.47 10.23
CA THR A 40 12.97 2.52 9.24
C THR A 40 13.19 3.67 8.27
N TRP A 41 13.51 4.85 8.80
CA TRP A 41 13.81 6.02 8.00
C TRP A 41 15.07 5.85 7.15
N ARG A 42 16.14 5.23 7.66
CA ARG A 42 17.37 4.95 6.89
C ARG A 42 17.12 3.92 5.79
N ALA A 43 16.33 2.88 6.05
CA ALA A 43 15.94 1.88 5.06
C ALA A 43 15.02 2.49 3.99
N GLN A 44 14.03 3.28 4.39
CA GLN A 44 13.17 4.04 3.48
C GLN A 44 13.95 5.07 2.69
N LYS A 45 14.90 5.78 3.31
CA LYS A 45 15.77 6.72 2.62
C LYS A 45 16.69 6.02 1.64
N TYR A 46 17.27 4.87 1.99
CA TYR A 46 18.05 4.06 1.07
C TYR A 46 17.18 3.63 -0.12
N ALA A 47 15.96 3.13 0.14
CA ALA A 47 14.99 2.81 -0.91
C ALA A 47 14.60 4.04 -1.74
N LYS A 48 14.42 5.20 -1.12
CA LYS A 48 14.00 6.46 -1.76
C LYS A 48 15.13 7.13 -2.54
N ASP A 49 16.36 7.11 -2.06
CA ASP A 49 17.52 7.63 -2.78
C ASP A 49 17.79 6.75 -4.01
N ASN A 50 17.56 5.44 -3.90
CA ASN A 50 17.47 4.54 -5.06
C ASN A 50 16.23 4.83 -5.93
N HIS A 51 15.10 5.27 -5.35
CA HIS A 51 13.89 5.67 -6.07
C HIS A 51 14.03 7.04 -6.77
N ALA A 52 14.83 7.98 -6.27
CA ALA A 52 15.08 9.27 -6.90
C ALA A 52 15.90 9.10 -8.20
N SER A 53 16.83 8.13 -8.18
CA SER A 53 17.46 7.62 -9.41
C SER A 53 16.39 7.05 -10.35
N MET A 54 15.47 6.21 -9.83
CA MET A 54 14.37 5.69 -10.65
C MET A 54 13.44 6.77 -11.22
N VAL A 55 13.09 7.84 -10.49
CA VAL A 55 12.22 8.92 -11.00
C VAL A 55 12.92 9.69 -12.12
N SER A 56 14.23 9.94 -11.99
CA SER A 56 15.04 10.49 -13.07
C SER A 56 15.02 9.59 -14.31
N ASP A 57 15.13 8.28 -14.10
CA ASP A 57 15.09 7.28 -15.17
C ASP A 57 13.68 7.13 -15.77
N VAL A 58 12.62 7.26 -14.96
CA VAL A 58 11.21 7.23 -15.42
C VAL A 58 10.92 8.43 -16.31
N ASN A 59 11.37 9.64 -15.95
CA ASN A 59 11.23 10.81 -16.81
C ASN A 59 11.99 10.61 -18.14
N ALA A 60 13.22 10.08 -18.08
CA ALA A 60 13.97 9.75 -19.29
C ALA A 60 13.29 8.66 -20.16
N ASN A 61 12.62 7.69 -19.53
CA ASN A 61 11.89 6.63 -20.23
C ASN A 61 10.54 7.09 -20.77
N LEU A 62 9.85 8.04 -20.12
CA LEU A 62 8.64 8.68 -20.63
C LEU A 62 8.97 9.53 -21.87
N ASP A 63 10.09 10.25 -21.85
CA ASP A 63 10.61 10.96 -23.02
C ASP A 63 10.97 9.99 -24.17
N ALA A 64 11.56 8.84 -23.84
CA ALA A 64 11.86 7.80 -24.82
C ALA A 64 10.60 7.11 -25.39
N LEU A 65 9.58 6.87 -24.56
CA LEU A 65 8.28 6.34 -25.00
C LEU A 65 7.53 7.33 -25.90
N ALA A 66 7.60 8.64 -25.61
CA ALA A 66 7.08 9.67 -26.49
C ALA A 66 7.81 9.68 -27.84
N ALA A 67 9.13 9.45 -27.85
CA ALA A 67 9.92 9.33 -29.07
C ALA A 67 9.57 8.05 -29.88
N ILE A 68 9.44 6.90 -29.22
CA ILE A 68 9.03 5.63 -29.86
C ILE A 68 7.60 5.73 -30.39
N ALA A 69 6.68 6.40 -29.68
CA ALA A 69 5.32 6.63 -30.16
C ALA A 69 5.30 7.57 -31.38
N ALA A 70 6.15 8.59 -31.42
CA ALA A 70 6.33 9.46 -32.59
C ALA A 70 6.97 8.70 -33.77
N GLU A 71 7.94 7.83 -33.52
CA GLU A 71 8.54 6.96 -34.53
C GLU A 71 7.58 5.87 -35.01
N ALA A 72 6.72 5.31 -34.15
CA ALA A 72 5.70 4.34 -34.51
C ALA A 72 4.56 4.99 -35.31
N ALA A 73 4.21 6.23 -35.01
CA ALA A 73 3.32 7.04 -35.85
C ALA A 73 3.94 7.32 -37.24
N GLN A 74 5.27 7.43 -37.32
CA GLN A 74 5.99 7.49 -38.60
C GLN A 74 6.08 6.11 -39.29
N ALA A 75 6.31 5.03 -38.55
CA ALA A 75 6.44 3.66 -39.06
C ALA A 75 5.09 3.01 -39.43
N ALA A 76 3.96 3.58 -39.00
CA ALA A 76 2.64 3.26 -39.55
C ALA A 76 2.53 3.59 -41.07
N THR A 77 3.54 4.27 -41.65
CA THR A 77 3.73 4.42 -43.10
C THR A 77 4.70 3.40 -43.73
N GLY A 78 5.30 2.48 -42.96
CA GLY A 78 6.27 1.49 -43.47
C GLY A 78 6.60 0.39 -42.46
N SER A 79 6.20 -0.84 -42.80
CA SER A 79 6.33 -2.04 -41.97
C SER A 79 7.77 -2.46 -41.67
N SER A 80 8.10 -2.70 -40.39
CA SER A 80 8.88 -3.88 -39.98
C SER A 80 8.81 -4.13 -38.46
N GLN A 81 8.58 -5.39 -38.09
CA GLN A 81 8.66 -5.91 -36.72
C GLN A 81 10.12 -6.00 -36.25
N ARG A 82 10.39 -5.62 -35.01
CA ARG A 82 11.48 -6.16 -34.20
C ARG A 82 10.96 -6.58 -32.82
N GLN A 83 11.27 -7.82 -32.46
CA GLN A 83 11.26 -8.28 -31.08
C GLN A 83 12.55 -7.78 -30.41
N SER A 84 12.46 -7.06 -29.30
CA SER A 84 13.60 -6.85 -28.40
C SER A 84 13.38 -7.62 -27.11
N ALA A 85 14.26 -8.59 -26.89
CA ALA A 85 14.55 -9.11 -25.57
C ALA A 85 15.26 -8.01 -24.76
N ASP A 86 14.64 -7.52 -23.69
CA ASP A 86 15.39 -6.91 -22.60
C ASP A 86 14.65 -7.13 -21.28
N ALA A 87 15.28 -7.90 -20.40
CA ALA A 87 14.78 -8.27 -19.10
C ALA A 87 15.23 -7.21 -18.09
N GLY A 88 14.27 -6.53 -17.49
CA GLY A 88 14.48 -5.63 -16.35
C GLY A 88 13.98 -4.23 -16.64
N ARG A 89 12.75 -3.94 -16.21
CA ARG A 89 12.13 -2.61 -16.01
C ARG A 89 10.59 -2.75 -15.95
N ASP A 90 10.02 -2.99 -14.75
CA ASP A 90 8.57 -3.05 -14.53
C ASP A 90 8.20 -2.36 -13.20
N HIS A 91 7.90 -1.06 -13.23
CA HIS A 91 7.45 -0.29 -12.05
C HIS A 91 5.93 -0.07 -11.98
N LEU A 92 5.20 -0.32 -13.07
CA LEU A 92 3.75 -0.53 -13.06
C LEU A 92 3.54 -1.94 -13.61
N ARG A 93 3.19 -2.87 -12.74
CA ARG A 93 3.12 -4.30 -13.08
C ARG A 93 1.71 -4.75 -13.41
N SER A 94 0.73 -3.99 -12.95
CA SER A 94 -0.66 -4.39 -12.96
C SER A 94 -1.58 -3.18 -13.01
N PHE A 95 -2.64 -3.29 -13.78
CA PHE A 95 -3.74 -2.35 -13.75
C PHE A 95 -5.05 -3.10 -13.84
N ARG A 96 -6.11 -2.47 -13.35
CA ARG A 96 -7.49 -2.91 -13.56
C ARG A 96 -8.25 -1.84 -14.32
N THR A 97 -9.30 -2.23 -15.00
CA THR A 97 -10.20 -1.30 -15.69
C THR A 97 -11.59 -1.38 -15.08
N ALA A 98 -12.18 -0.22 -14.85
CA ALA A 98 -13.59 -0.07 -14.52
C ALA A 98 -14.28 0.75 -15.62
N PRO A 99 -15.60 0.63 -15.82
CA PRO A 99 -16.31 1.48 -16.77
C PRO A 99 -16.22 2.96 -16.37
N VAL A 100 -16.33 3.88 -17.33
CA VAL A 100 -16.53 5.32 -17.01
C VAL A 100 -17.93 5.57 -16.44
N GLN A 101 -18.89 4.73 -16.82
CA GLN A 101 -20.29 4.86 -16.43
C GLN A 101 -20.49 4.22 -15.05
N GLY A 102 -21.02 4.98 -14.09
CA GLY A 102 -21.31 4.50 -12.75
C GLY A 102 -21.03 5.55 -11.68
N SER A 103 -21.33 5.22 -10.43
CA SER A 103 -20.95 6.02 -9.28
C SER A 103 -19.79 5.35 -8.56
N TYR A 104 -18.75 6.12 -8.26
CA TYR A 104 -17.54 5.65 -7.60
C TYR A 104 -17.33 6.39 -6.29
N VAL A 105 -16.87 5.68 -5.27
CA VAL A 105 -16.37 6.28 -4.04
C VAL A 105 -14.93 5.81 -3.85
N VAL A 106 -14.05 6.75 -3.55
CA VAL A 106 -12.62 6.50 -3.37
C VAL A 106 -12.24 6.85 -1.95
N PHE A 107 -11.61 5.90 -1.26
CA PHE A 107 -10.97 6.11 0.04
C PHE A 107 -9.49 5.74 -0.07
N SER A 108 -8.65 6.36 0.75
CA SER A 108 -7.19 6.18 0.77
C SER A 108 -6.71 6.38 2.20
N ASP A 109 -5.51 5.90 2.52
CA ASP A 109 -4.84 6.20 3.79
C ASP A 109 -5.69 5.83 5.01
N ILE A 110 -6.31 4.66 4.97
CA ILE A 110 -7.12 4.14 6.07
C ILE A 110 -6.21 3.67 7.21
N HIS A 111 -5.03 3.10 6.88
CA HIS A 111 -4.01 2.63 7.82
C HIS A 111 -4.57 1.74 8.94
N ILE A 112 -5.26 0.67 8.56
CA ILE A 112 -5.73 -0.39 9.46
C ILE A 112 -4.49 -1.10 10.05
N THR A 113 -4.40 -1.11 11.38
CA THR A 113 -3.39 -1.84 12.14
C THR A 113 -4.05 -2.91 12.99
N ASP A 114 -3.26 -3.80 13.61
CA ASP A 114 -3.77 -4.77 14.57
C ASP A 114 -4.29 -4.10 15.86
N THR A 115 -5.28 -4.71 16.51
CA THR A 115 -5.90 -4.13 17.70
C THR A 115 -4.89 -3.97 18.81
N GLY A 116 -4.85 -2.77 19.39
CA GLY A 116 -3.91 -2.44 20.48
C GLY A 116 -2.58 -1.87 20.01
N ASN A 117 -2.30 -1.86 18.71
CA ASN A 117 -1.23 -1.06 18.11
C ASN A 117 -1.40 0.41 18.52
N ARG A 118 -0.32 1.14 18.82
CA ARG A 118 -0.42 2.55 19.23
C ARG A 118 -0.96 3.44 18.11
N GLN A 119 -0.86 2.98 16.86
CA GLN A 119 -1.37 3.67 15.67
C GLN A 119 -2.74 3.15 15.21
N ASP A 120 -3.44 2.39 16.05
CA ASP A 120 -4.81 1.92 15.79
C ASP A 120 -5.84 3.06 15.91
N PHE A 121 -5.66 4.09 15.09
CA PHE A 121 -6.54 5.24 15.01
C PHE A 121 -7.81 4.91 14.23
N PHE A 122 -7.68 4.05 13.21
CA PHE A 122 -8.83 3.61 12.42
C PHE A 122 -9.87 2.93 13.31
N ALA A 123 -9.52 1.85 14.05
CA ALA A 123 -10.51 1.16 14.88
C ALA A 123 -11.11 2.07 15.95
N ARG A 124 -10.28 2.92 16.57
CA ARG A 124 -10.70 3.77 17.70
C ARG A 124 -11.58 4.93 17.30
N HIS A 125 -11.45 5.47 16.10
CA HIS A 125 -12.05 6.76 15.75
C HIS A 125 -12.89 6.72 14.48
N ASN A 126 -12.49 5.95 13.47
CA ASN A 126 -13.07 6.07 12.13
C ASN A 126 -13.84 4.82 11.69
N LYS A 127 -13.51 3.63 12.21
CA LYS A 127 -14.04 2.35 11.72
C LYS A 127 -15.56 2.30 11.75
N ALA A 128 -16.18 2.68 12.88
CA ALA A 128 -17.64 2.65 12.99
C ALA A 128 -18.33 3.55 11.94
N LEU A 129 -17.85 4.79 11.76
CA LEU A 129 -18.37 5.71 10.76
C LEU A 129 -18.11 5.20 9.34
N TYR A 130 -16.92 4.68 9.08
CA TYR A 130 -16.54 4.14 7.77
C TYR A 130 -17.45 2.96 7.38
N LEU A 131 -17.64 1.99 8.27
CA LEU A 131 -18.51 0.85 8.03
C LEU A 131 -19.98 1.26 7.88
N ASP A 132 -20.45 2.25 8.65
CA ASP A 132 -21.80 2.79 8.48
C ASP A 132 -21.98 3.48 7.12
N LEU A 133 -21.02 4.31 6.68
CA LEU A 133 -21.07 4.92 5.34
C LEU A 133 -21.09 3.87 4.23
N LEU A 134 -20.26 2.83 4.33
CA LEU A 134 -20.22 1.74 3.36
C LEU A 134 -21.57 1.01 3.29
N THR A 135 -22.14 0.63 4.44
CA THR A 135 -23.34 -0.22 4.52
C THR A 135 -24.65 0.55 4.36
N SER A 136 -24.75 1.75 4.94
CA SER A 136 -25.99 2.54 4.97
C SER A 136 -26.10 3.53 3.82
N TYR A 137 -24.97 3.97 3.24
CA TYR A 137 -24.96 4.98 2.18
C TYR A 137 -24.54 4.45 0.81
N TYR A 138 -23.29 3.99 0.67
CA TYR A 138 -22.68 3.71 -0.63
C TYR A 138 -23.18 2.40 -1.25
N ALA A 139 -23.17 1.30 -0.50
CA ALA A 139 -23.59 0.01 -1.03
C ALA A 139 -25.05 -0.05 -1.51
N PRO A 140 -26.04 0.52 -0.77
CA PRO A 140 -27.44 0.56 -1.20
C PRO A 140 -27.70 1.48 -2.41
N ARG A 141 -26.73 2.32 -2.78
CA ARG A 141 -26.82 3.28 -3.90
C ARG A 141 -25.97 2.85 -5.10
N ASP A 142 -25.55 1.58 -5.13
CA ASP A 142 -24.81 0.97 -6.23
C ASP A 142 -23.49 1.69 -6.57
N PHE A 143 -22.84 2.25 -5.56
CA PHE A 143 -21.48 2.75 -5.72
C PHE A 143 -20.49 1.59 -5.88
N THR A 144 -19.51 1.79 -6.75
CA THR A 144 -18.28 0.99 -6.77
C THR A 144 -17.29 1.58 -5.76
N LEU A 145 -16.79 0.74 -4.86
CA LEU A 145 -15.77 1.12 -3.88
C LEU A 145 -14.38 0.98 -4.51
N ILE A 146 -13.58 2.03 -4.41
CA ILE A 146 -12.15 2.02 -4.71
C ILE A 146 -11.39 2.33 -3.43
N GLU A 147 -10.60 1.38 -2.96
CA GLU A 147 -9.65 1.63 -1.88
C GLU A 147 -8.25 1.84 -2.45
N ASN A 148 -7.80 3.09 -2.41
CA ASN A 148 -6.67 3.61 -3.17
C ASN A 148 -5.35 3.53 -2.39
N GLY A 149 -4.99 2.33 -1.95
CA GLY A 149 -3.73 2.08 -1.26
C GLY A 149 -3.67 2.61 0.17
N ASP A 150 -2.64 2.17 0.89
CA ASP A 150 -2.41 2.46 2.31
C ASP A 150 -3.67 2.14 3.15
N VAL A 151 -4.33 1.05 2.80
CA VAL A 151 -5.52 0.56 3.51
C VAL A 151 -5.08 -0.16 4.77
N GLU A 152 -4.25 -1.19 4.62
CA GLU A 152 -3.60 -1.87 5.74
C GLU A 152 -2.21 -1.29 5.97
N GLU A 153 -1.82 -1.09 7.23
CA GLU A 153 -0.49 -0.60 7.59
C GLU A 153 0.45 -1.80 7.78
N LEU A 154 1.36 -2.02 6.82
CA LEU A 154 2.32 -3.14 6.85
C LEU A 154 3.78 -2.72 7.07
N LEU A 155 4.07 -1.43 7.28
CA LEU A 155 5.43 -0.91 7.47
C LEU A 155 5.75 -0.53 8.90
N ILE A 156 4.75 -0.13 9.68
CA ILE A 156 4.93 0.31 11.05
C ILE A 156 4.61 -0.84 12.00
N TYR A 157 5.66 -1.30 12.69
CA TYR A 157 5.60 -2.35 13.71
C TYR A 157 5.75 -1.76 15.10
N GLU A 158 5.09 -2.36 16.09
CA GLU A 158 5.45 -2.12 17.49
C GLU A 158 6.85 -2.70 17.79
N PRO A 159 7.70 -2.00 18.54
CA PRO A 159 9.00 -2.53 18.94
C PRO A 159 8.87 -3.74 19.86
N ASP A 160 9.25 -4.93 19.39
CA ASP A 160 9.54 -6.07 20.27
C ASP A 160 11.07 -6.26 20.38
N PRO A 161 11.70 -5.87 21.52
CA PRO A 161 13.13 -6.00 21.73
C PRO A 161 13.66 -7.43 21.60
N ASP A 162 12.83 -8.43 21.89
CA ASP A 162 13.23 -9.84 21.89
C ASP A 162 13.22 -10.41 20.46
N GLN A 163 12.56 -9.73 19.53
CA GLN A 163 12.49 -10.09 18.10
C GLN A 163 13.46 -9.28 17.22
N LEU A 164 14.18 -8.31 17.79
CA LEU A 164 15.15 -7.52 17.04
C LEU A 164 16.39 -8.36 16.69
N PRO A 165 16.81 -8.41 15.42
CA PRO A 165 18.06 -9.06 15.05
C PRO A 165 19.24 -8.35 15.72
N ASN A 166 20.32 -9.10 16.00
CA ASN A 166 21.54 -8.48 16.50
C ASN A 166 22.21 -7.68 15.38
N PHE A 167 21.92 -6.38 15.32
CA PHE A 167 22.40 -5.49 14.26
C PHE A 167 23.93 -5.36 14.13
N LYS A 168 24.71 -5.87 15.10
CA LYS A 168 26.17 -5.91 14.98
C LYS A 168 26.67 -7.10 14.17
N THR A 169 25.86 -8.14 14.06
CA THR A 169 26.27 -9.44 13.49
C THR A 169 25.32 -9.95 12.41
N ALA A 170 24.10 -9.41 12.32
CA ALA A 170 23.10 -9.83 11.35
C ALA A 170 23.48 -9.38 9.93
N ASP A 171 23.29 -10.29 8.98
CA ASP A 171 23.34 -9.95 7.56
C ASP A 171 22.05 -9.24 7.14
N TRP A 172 22.13 -8.44 6.06
CA TRP A 172 20.96 -7.78 5.48
C TRP A 172 19.88 -8.77 5.07
N SER A 173 20.24 -9.95 4.56
CA SER A 173 19.27 -10.98 4.19
C SER A 173 18.47 -11.46 5.39
N GLU A 174 19.11 -11.60 6.56
CA GLU A 174 18.44 -11.97 7.82
C GLU A 174 17.47 -10.88 8.26
N ILE A 175 17.89 -9.61 8.19
CA ILE A 175 17.05 -8.45 8.53
C ILE A 175 15.82 -8.37 7.63
N PHE A 176 15.98 -8.55 6.32
CA PHE A 176 14.86 -8.52 5.38
C PHE A 176 13.91 -9.71 5.55
N ASN A 177 14.42 -10.93 5.74
CA ASN A 177 13.59 -12.11 5.97
C ASN A 177 12.80 -12.01 7.28
N ASN A 178 13.43 -11.49 8.34
CA ASN A 178 12.75 -11.21 9.60
C ASN A 178 11.61 -10.20 9.36
N ARG A 179 11.88 -9.11 8.65
CA ARG A 179 10.85 -8.10 8.33
C ARG A 179 9.67 -8.67 7.55
N GLU A 180 9.91 -9.49 6.53
CA GLU A 180 8.82 -10.13 5.77
C GLU A 180 7.99 -11.07 6.64
N THR A 181 8.63 -11.79 7.57
CA THR A 181 7.94 -12.65 8.54
C THR A 181 7.06 -11.84 9.49
N LEU A 182 7.60 -10.75 10.06
CA LEU A 182 6.85 -9.86 10.94
C LEU A 182 5.69 -9.18 10.23
N LYS A 183 5.88 -8.80 8.96
CA LYS A 183 4.85 -8.21 8.11
C LYS A 183 3.67 -9.15 7.90
N ARG A 184 3.94 -10.40 7.54
CA ARG A 184 2.88 -11.39 7.35
C ARG A 184 2.13 -11.67 8.65
N ALA A 185 2.85 -11.84 9.77
CA ALA A 185 2.22 -12.04 11.07
C ALA A 185 1.37 -10.83 11.52
N GLN A 186 1.80 -9.60 11.19
CA GLN A 186 0.99 -8.39 11.43
C GLN A 186 -0.26 -8.38 10.56
N PHE A 187 -0.14 -8.74 9.28
CA PHE A 187 -1.29 -8.81 8.39
C PHE A 187 -2.32 -9.85 8.84
N GLU A 188 -1.89 -11.05 9.25
CA GLU A 188 -2.78 -12.07 9.85
C GLU A 188 -3.58 -11.50 11.03
N ARG A 189 -2.92 -10.76 11.94
CA ARG A 189 -3.60 -10.09 13.06
C ARG A 189 -4.58 -9.01 12.59
N ILE A 190 -4.18 -8.16 11.63
CA ILE A 190 -5.07 -7.15 11.04
C ILE A 190 -6.34 -7.82 10.48
N VAL A 191 -6.18 -8.89 9.71
CA VAL A 191 -7.30 -9.63 9.10
C VAL A 191 -8.21 -10.22 10.18
N SER A 192 -7.64 -10.88 11.19
CA SER A 192 -8.40 -11.46 12.30
C SER A 192 -9.16 -10.39 13.10
N ASP A 193 -8.47 -9.32 13.51
CA ASP A 193 -9.02 -8.26 14.37
C ASP A 193 -10.07 -7.40 13.66
N HIS A 194 -10.00 -7.32 12.32
CA HIS A 194 -10.88 -6.51 11.49
C HIS A 194 -11.81 -7.35 10.60
N ALA A 195 -12.14 -8.57 11.03
CA ALA A 195 -13.01 -9.49 10.31
C ALA A 195 -14.37 -8.86 9.89
N ASP A 196 -14.91 -7.95 10.70
CA ASP A 196 -16.13 -7.19 10.40
C ASP A 196 -15.95 -6.24 9.19
N TYR A 197 -14.83 -5.53 9.11
CA TYR A 197 -14.48 -4.69 7.95
C TYR A 197 -14.36 -5.54 6.67
N TYR A 198 -13.59 -6.65 6.74
CA TYR A 198 -13.42 -7.53 5.58
C TYR A 198 -14.76 -8.10 5.11
N ARG A 199 -15.63 -8.54 6.03
CA ARG A 199 -16.97 -9.02 5.69
C ARG A 199 -17.84 -7.93 5.07
N VAL A 200 -17.85 -6.72 5.64
CA VAL A 200 -18.63 -5.60 5.10
C VAL A 200 -18.20 -5.29 3.66
N VAL A 201 -16.90 -5.13 3.40
CA VAL A 201 -16.39 -4.84 2.07
C VAL A 201 -16.67 -6.00 1.11
N HIS A 202 -16.47 -7.23 1.56
CA HIS A 202 -16.72 -8.42 0.76
C HIS A 202 -18.18 -8.52 0.32
N ASP A 203 -19.10 -8.55 1.28
CA ASP A 203 -20.50 -8.86 1.04
C ASP A 203 -21.21 -7.73 0.27
N ASN A 204 -20.79 -6.48 0.49
CA ASN A 204 -21.45 -5.32 -0.09
C ASN A 204 -20.84 -4.83 -1.41
N PHE A 205 -19.57 -5.15 -1.70
CA PHE A 205 -18.87 -4.65 -2.88
C PHE A 205 -18.18 -5.75 -3.69
N ILE A 206 -17.33 -6.59 -3.08
CA ILE A 206 -16.56 -7.62 -3.81
C ILE A 206 -17.50 -8.67 -4.43
N ALA A 207 -18.44 -9.20 -3.66
CA ALA A 207 -19.38 -10.24 -4.12
C ALA A 207 -20.26 -9.79 -5.29
N ARG A 208 -20.38 -8.47 -5.51
CA ARG A 208 -21.14 -7.85 -6.60
C ARG A 208 -20.27 -7.40 -7.77
N GLY A 209 -18.96 -7.59 -7.70
CA GLY A 209 -18.01 -7.08 -8.69
C GLY A 209 -17.86 -5.56 -8.68
N ALA A 210 -18.19 -4.90 -7.56
CA ALA A 210 -18.21 -3.45 -7.39
C ALA A 210 -17.08 -2.97 -6.46
N TYR A 211 -15.90 -3.59 -6.57
CA TYR A 211 -14.73 -3.27 -5.75
C TYR A 211 -13.45 -3.27 -6.57
N PHE A 212 -12.63 -2.25 -6.35
CA PHE A 212 -11.25 -2.19 -6.81
C PHE A 212 -10.36 -1.75 -5.66
N ARG A 213 -9.11 -2.22 -5.66
CA ARG A 213 -8.10 -1.74 -4.75
C ARG A 213 -6.78 -1.50 -5.45
N THR A 214 -6.11 -0.41 -5.09
CA THR A 214 -4.76 -0.12 -5.57
C THR A 214 -3.73 -0.32 -4.46
N ILE A 215 -2.47 -0.32 -4.88
CA ILE A 215 -1.30 -0.41 -4.02
C ILE A 215 -0.91 1.00 -3.56
N GLY A 216 -0.71 1.16 -2.26
CA GLY A 216 -0.02 2.29 -1.65
C GLY A 216 1.40 1.91 -1.23
N ASN A 217 2.16 2.87 -0.70
CA ASN A 217 3.53 2.60 -0.29
C ASN A 217 3.64 1.79 1.01
N HIS A 218 2.57 1.71 1.81
CA HIS A 218 2.51 0.94 3.05
C HIS A 218 2.10 -0.52 2.83
N ASP A 219 1.46 -0.83 1.71
CA ASP A 219 0.81 -2.11 1.47
C ASP A 219 1.13 -2.72 0.10
N VAL A 220 2.33 -2.43 -0.43
CA VAL A 220 2.87 -2.99 -1.69
C VAL A 220 2.80 -4.52 -1.80
N ASP A 221 2.81 -5.20 -0.67
CA ASP A 221 2.75 -6.65 -0.60
C ASP A 221 1.38 -7.22 -0.95
N LEU A 222 0.31 -6.42 -0.91
CA LEU A 222 -1.06 -6.85 -1.24
C LEU A 222 -1.28 -7.08 -2.75
N ALA A 223 -0.26 -6.80 -3.57
CA ALA A 223 -0.19 -7.25 -4.95
C ALA A 223 0.07 -8.77 -5.07
N ARG A 224 0.60 -9.40 -4.01
CA ARG A 224 1.03 -10.81 -4.00
C ARG A 224 -0.13 -11.70 -3.58
N ALA A 225 -0.27 -12.85 -4.27
CA ALA A 225 -1.30 -13.83 -3.95
C ALA A 225 -1.23 -14.34 -2.50
N SER A 226 -0.02 -14.47 -1.93
CA SER A 226 0.15 -14.97 -0.56
C SER A 226 -0.53 -14.12 0.51
N TYR A 227 -0.73 -12.82 0.28
CA TYR A 227 -1.49 -11.97 1.20
C TYR A 227 -3.00 -12.11 0.98
N VAL A 228 -3.44 -12.32 -0.26
CA VAL A 228 -4.84 -12.65 -0.54
C VAL A 228 -5.23 -14.00 0.07
N ASP A 229 -4.34 -14.99 -0.05
CA ASP A 229 -4.54 -16.33 0.51
C ASP A 229 -4.70 -16.25 2.04
N GLU A 230 -3.98 -15.36 2.72
CA GLU A 230 -4.12 -15.13 4.17
C GLU A 230 -5.52 -14.68 4.57
N ILE A 231 -6.18 -13.84 3.76
CA ILE A 231 -7.58 -13.42 4.00
C ILE A 231 -8.51 -14.63 3.88
N TYR A 232 -8.27 -15.48 2.88
CA TYR A 232 -9.05 -16.69 2.68
C TYR A 232 -8.83 -17.70 3.82
N ASP A 233 -7.58 -17.96 4.19
CA ASP A 233 -7.23 -18.90 5.24
C ASP A 233 -7.78 -18.45 6.61
N THR A 234 -7.78 -17.15 6.88
CA THR A 234 -8.26 -16.59 8.15
C THR A 234 -9.78 -16.48 8.22
N LEU A 235 -10.44 -16.01 7.15
CA LEU A 235 -11.86 -15.64 7.18
C LEU A 235 -12.77 -16.44 6.24
N GLY A 236 -12.19 -17.24 5.34
CA GLY A 236 -12.91 -17.95 4.27
C GLY A 236 -13.42 -17.03 3.16
N LEU A 237 -12.85 -15.83 3.01
CA LEU A 237 -13.30 -14.82 2.05
C LEU A 237 -12.34 -14.77 0.84
N THR A 238 -12.90 -14.79 -0.37
CA THR A 238 -12.11 -14.53 -1.58
C THR A 238 -11.85 -13.04 -1.72
N TRP A 239 -10.60 -12.65 -1.93
CA TRP A 239 -10.20 -11.25 -2.06
C TRP A 239 -9.44 -10.99 -3.37
N PRO A 240 -9.59 -9.84 -4.05
CA PRO A 240 -8.76 -9.52 -5.19
C PRO A 240 -7.39 -8.99 -4.75
N THR A 241 -6.34 -9.31 -5.52
CA THR A 241 -5.03 -8.64 -5.37
C THR A 241 -5.13 -7.16 -5.70
N ALA A 242 -4.31 -6.36 -5.02
CA ALA A 242 -4.15 -4.95 -5.36
C ALA A 242 -3.41 -4.76 -6.67
N SER A 243 -3.81 -3.73 -7.42
CA SER A 243 -3.16 -3.33 -8.67
C SER A 243 -2.44 -1.99 -8.52
N ASP A 244 -1.45 -1.71 -9.37
CA ASP A 244 -0.77 -0.40 -9.32
C ASP A 244 -1.72 0.74 -9.72
N MET A 245 -2.68 0.47 -10.62
CA MET A 245 -3.62 1.48 -11.11
C MET A 245 -5.01 0.92 -11.41
N VAL A 246 -6.01 1.80 -11.32
CA VAL A 246 -7.35 1.56 -11.87
C VAL A 246 -7.62 2.62 -12.95
N PHE A 247 -7.92 2.18 -14.16
CA PHE A 247 -8.34 3.07 -15.25
C PHE A 247 -9.85 3.02 -15.44
N LEU A 248 -10.47 4.19 -15.55
CA LEU A 248 -11.84 4.29 -16.03
C LEU A 248 -11.81 4.29 -17.56
N LYS A 249 -12.48 3.32 -18.17
CA LYS A 249 -12.52 3.14 -19.62
C LYS A 249 -13.94 3.29 -20.12
N ASP A 250 -14.12 4.05 -21.20
CA ASP A 250 -15.39 4.06 -21.91
C ASP A 250 -15.58 2.74 -22.67
N ALA A 251 -16.80 2.18 -22.63
CA ALA A 251 -17.15 0.99 -23.38
C ALA A 251 -17.18 1.28 -24.90
N SER A 252 -17.33 2.55 -25.28
CA SER A 252 -17.12 3.02 -26.64
C SER A 252 -15.62 3.02 -26.96
N GLY A 253 -15.16 2.05 -27.78
CA GLY A 253 -13.88 2.22 -28.47
C GLY A 253 -13.87 3.52 -29.30
N PRO A 254 -12.71 3.96 -29.82
CA PRO A 254 -12.65 5.16 -30.65
C PRO A 254 -13.68 5.06 -31.77
N GLN A 255 -14.64 5.97 -31.80
CA GLN A 255 -15.45 6.17 -33.00
C GLN A 255 -14.47 6.63 -34.07
N MET A 256 -14.14 5.74 -35.00
CA MET A 256 -13.48 6.15 -36.24
C MET A 256 -14.45 7.12 -36.93
N LEU A 257 -14.10 8.41 -36.88
CA LEU A 257 -14.69 9.45 -37.72
C LEU A 257 -14.31 9.21 -39.18
#